data_AF-A0A5J6L2B7-F1
#
_entry.id   AF-A0A5J6L2B7-F1
#
_cell.length_a   1.000
_cell.length_b   1.000
_cell.length_c   1.000
_cell.angle_alpha   90.00
_cell.angle_beta   90.00
_cell.angle_gamma   90.00
#
_symmetry.space_group_name_H-M   'P 1'
#
loop_
_entity.id
_entity.type
_entity.pdbx_description
1 polymer ?
#
loop_
_entity_poly.entity_id
_entity_poly.type
_entity_poly.pdbx_seq_one_letter_code
_entity_poly.pdbx_strand_id
1 'polypeptide(L)' 'MSDCGCERARRDLEEYLRDEVCKTSPEDIAEHLAHCPGCRDEAHFARTLTDVVARACKESAPEELRDLVIARLRSDPVT' A
#
# COMPACT_ATOMS: atom_id res chain seq x y z
N MET A 1 -7.39 4.08 -30.20
CA MET A 1 -6.65 3.45 -29.09
C MET A 1 -7.04 4.23 -27.86
N SER A 2 -7.98 3.71 -27.06
CA SER A 2 -8.42 4.40 -25.84
C SER A 2 -7.22 4.61 -24.92
N ASP A 3 -7.14 5.79 -24.34
CA ASP A 3 -6.26 6.07 -23.22
C ASP A 3 -6.52 5.03 -22.13
N CYS A 4 -5.53 4.16 -21.88
CA CYS A 4 -5.62 3.10 -20.88
C CYS A 4 -5.63 3.69 -19.45
N GLY A 5 -5.39 5.00 -19.28
CA GLY A 5 -5.32 5.66 -17.97
C GLY A 5 -3.98 5.49 -17.26
N CYS A 6 -2.99 4.85 -17.91
CA CYS A 6 -1.70 4.53 -17.29
C CYS A 6 -0.94 5.77 -16.82
N GLU A 7 -0.97 6.88 -17.57
CA GLU A 7 -0.25 8.10 -17.14
C GLU A 7 -0.77 8.64 -15.82
N ARG A 8 -2.09 8.58 -15.62
CA ARG A 8 -2.73 9.06 -14.40
C ARG A 8 -2.45 8.10 -13.24
N ALA A 9 -2.64 6.80 -13.47
CA ALA A 9 -2.36 5.78 -12.47
C ALA A 9 -0.90 5.82 -12.02
N ARG A 10 0.06 5.91 -12.95
CA ARG A 10 1.50 5.96 -12.63
C ARG A 10 1.92 7.23 -11.92
N ARG A 11 1.30 8.38 -12.25
CA ARG A 11 1.60 9.65 -11.58
C ARG A 11 1.30 9.59 -10.08
N ASP A 12 0.18 8.98 -9.72
CA ASP A 12 -0.32 8.96 -8.35
C ASP A 12 -0.09 7.59 -7.67
N LEU A 13 0.64 6.68 -8.32
CA LEU A 13 0.83 5.30 -7.88
C LEU A 13 1.55 5.23 -6.53
N GLU A 14 2.58 6.04 -6.34
CA GLU A 14 3.32 6.02 -5.09
C GLU A 14 2.49 6.52 -3.90
N GLU A 15 1.72 7.59 -4.10
CA GLU A 15 0.79 8.13 -3.10
C GLU A 15 -0.22 7.05 -2.72
N TYR A 16 -0.78 6.34 -3.70
CA TYR A 16 -1.70 5.23 -3.50
C TYR A 16 -1.06 4.06 -2.74
N LEU A 17 0.17 3.68 -3.09
CA LEU A 17 0.85 2.56 -2.45
C LEU A 17 1.26 2.83 -0.99
N ARG A 18 1.35 4.10 -0.60
CA ARG A 18 1.74 4.53 0.75
C ARG A 18 0.55 5.02 1.59
N ASP A 19 -0.68 4.80 1.12
CA ASP A 19 -1.92 5.28 1.75
C ASP A 19 -1.90 6.80 2.02
N GLU A 20 -1.26 7.56 1.13
CA GLU A 20 -1.17 9.02 1.16
C GLU A 20 -2.35 9.67 0.42
N VAL A 21 -2.51 10.98 0.58
CA VAL A 21 -3.56 11.74 -0.12
C VAL A 21 -3.25 11.78 -1.62
N CYS A 22 -4.08 11.09 -2.40
CA CYS A 22 -3.96 11.01 -3.86
C CYS A 22 -4.81 12.06 -4.57
N LYS A 23 -4.37 12.49 -5.76
CA LYS A 23 -5.18 13.31 -6.67
C LYS A 23 -6.20 12.49 -7.45
N THR A 24 -5.81 11.27 -7.82
CA THR A 24 -6.70 10.26 -8.39
C THR A 24 -7.32 9.43 -7.27
N SER A 25 -8.57 9.01 -7.44
CA SER A 25 -9.24 8.17 -6.44
C SER A 25 -8.47 6.86 -6.23
N PRO A 26 -8.33 6.38 -4.97
CA PRO A 26 -7.76 5.07 -4.70
C PRO A 26 -8.51 3.93 -5.39
N GLU A 27 -9.84 4.05 -5.53
CA GLU A 27 -10.68 3.09 -6.24
C GLU A 27 -10.34 3.03 -7.74
N ASP A 28 -10.15 4.19 -8.38
CA ASP A 28 -9.77 4.28 -9.79
C ASP A 28 -8.39 3.63 -10.05
N ILE A 29 -7.42 3.88 -9.15
CA ILE A 29 -6.08 3.28 -9.25
C ILE A 29 -6.17 1.76 -9.02
N ALA A 30 -6.93 1.31 -8.02
CA ALA A 30 -7.13 -0.10 -7.74
C ALA A 30 -7.77 -0.83 -8.92
N GLU A 31 -8.81 -0.26 -9.52
CA GLU A 31 -9.46 -0.78 -10.72
C GLU A 31 -8.47 -0.86 -11.90
N HIS A 32 -7.66 0.18 -12.09
CA HIS A 32 -6.65 0.18 -13.14
C HIS A 32 -5.59 -0.93 -12.94
N LEU A 33 -5.07 -1.09 -11.72
CA LEU A 33 -4.09 -2.14 -11.40
C LEU A 33 -4.66 -3.56 -11.59
N ALA A 34 -5.97 -3.75 -11.42
CA ALA A 34 -6.62 -5.04 -11.69
C ALA A 34 -6.58 -5.41 -13.19
N HIS A 35 -6.65 -4.42 -14.07
CA HIS A 35 -6.82 -4.64 -15.52
C HIS A 35 -5.57 -4.31 -16.36
N CYS A 36 -4.56 -3.64 -15.80
CA CYS A 36 -3.35 -3.23 -16.51
C CYS A 36 -2.10 -3.98 -15.99
N PRO A 37 -1.57 -4.97 -16.74
CA PRO A 37 -0.37 -5.70 -16.34
C PRO A 37 0.85 -4.81 -16.11
N GLY A 38 1.08 -3.79 -16.95
CA GLY A 38 2.24 -2.90 -16.82
C GLY A 38 2.24 -2.13 -15.51
N CYS A 39 1.10 -1.51 -15.16
CA CYS A 39 0.98 -0.78 -13.90
C CYS A 39 0.99 -1.70 -12.68
N ARG A 40 0.48 -2.93 -12.80
CA ARG A 40 0.58 -3.95 -11.75
C ARG A 40 2.04 -4.35 -11.49
N ASP A 41 2.83 -4.52 -12.54
CA ASP A 41 4.25 -4.87 -12.42
C ASP A 41 5.05 -3.69 -11.81
N GLU A 42 4.75 -2.45 -12.19
CA GLU A 42 5.30 -1.25 -11.54
C GLU A 42 4.94 -1.19 -10.04
N ALA A 43 3.69 -1.46 -9.69
CA ALA A 43 3.24 -1.49 -8.30
C ALA A 43 3.94 -2.59 -7.48
N HIS A 44 4.11 -3.77 -8.08
CA HIS A 44 4.84 -4.87 -7.46
C HIS A 44 6.31 -4.51 -7.22
N PHE A 45 6.97 -3.89 -8.20
CA PHE A 45 8.35 -3.42 -8.07
C PHE A 45 8.49 -2.41 -6.93
N ALA A 46 7.63 -1.40 -6.88
CA ALA A 46 7.64 -0.37 -5.84
C ALA A 46 7.46 -0.96 -4.43
N ARG A 47 6.48 -1.87 -4.25
CA ARG A 47 6.28 -2.60 -2.98
C ARG A 47 7.50 -3.42 -2.57
N THR A 48 8.07 -4.16 -3.53
CA THR A 48 9.25 -4.98 -3.29
C THR A 48 10.43 -4.14 -2.82
N LEU A 49 10.64 -2.97 -3.43
CA LEU A 49 11.70 -2.05 -3.03
C LEU A 49 11.49 -1.53 -1.60
N THR A 50 10.27 -1.10 -1.28
CA THR A 50 9.91 -0.63 0.07
C THR A 50 10.14 -1.73 1.12
N ASP A 51 9.72 -2.97 0.84
CA ASP A 51 9.93 -4.10 1.75
C ASP A 51 11.40 -4.39 2.01
N VAL A 52 12.24 -4.28 0.98
CA VAL A 52 13.70 -4.46 1.12
C VAL A 52 14.30 -3.38 2.03
N VAL A 53 13.90 -2.13 1.86
CA VAL A 53 14.35 -1.01 2.70
C VAL A 53 13.86 -1.18 4.15
N ALA A 54 12.57 -1.51 4.34
CA ALA A 54 11.99 -1.70 5.66
C ALA A 54 12.69 -2.81 6.46
N ARG A 55 13.15 -3.88 5.80
CA ARG A 55 13.93 -4.95 6.44
C ARG A 55 15.28 -4.49 6.97
N ALA A 56 15.89 -3.46 6.38
CA ALA A 56 17.12 -2.86 6.87
C ALA A 56 16.86 -1.94 8.08
N CYS A 57 15.70 -1.30 8.14
CA CYS A 57 15.27 -0.41 9.23
C CYS A 57 14.61 -1.19 10.39
N LYS A 58 15.33 -2.12 11.02
CA LYS A 58 14.80 -2.88 12.17
C LYS A 58 14.83 -2.06 13.45
N GLU A 59 13.74 -1.35 13.73
CA GLU A 59 13.42 -0.83 15.06
C GLU A 59 12.50 -1.83 15.77
N SER A 60 12.83 -2.21 17.02
CA SER A 60 11.97 -3.10 17.81
C SER A 60 10.99 -2.25 18.63
N ALA A 61 9.70 -2.50 18.46
CA ALA A 61 8.68 -1.85 19.27
C ALA A 61 8.81 -2.27 20.76
N PRO A 62 8.56 -1.37 21.72
CA PRO A 62 8.49 -1.70 23.14
C PRO A 62 7.52 -2.86 23.44
N GLU A 63 7.89 -3.71 24.40
CA GLU A 63 7.11 -4.89 24.75
C GLU A 63 5.73 -4.54 25.32
N GLU A 64 5.66 -3.44 26.07
CA GLU A 64 4.44 -2.96 26.68
C GLU A 64 3.40 -2.56 25.63
N LEU A 65 3.85 -1.98 24.50
CA LEU A 65 2.95 -1.63 23.39
C LEU A 65 2.39 -2.88 22.72
N ARG A 66 3.21 -3.92 22.53
CA ARG A 66 2.77 -5.20 21.98
C ARG A 66 1.68 -5.82 22.87
N ASP A 67 1.89 -5.82 24.18
CA ASP A 67 0.94 -6.39 25.14
C ASP A 67 -0.40 -5.63 25.14
N LEU A 68 -0.34 -4.29 25.05
CA LEU A 68 -1.53 -3.42 24.92
C LEU A 68 -2.33 -3.73 23.64
N VAL A 69 -1.66 -3.86 22.49
CA VAL A 69 -2.31 -4.19 21.22
C VAL A 69 -2.99 -5.56 21.28
N ILE A 70 -2.29 -6.58 21.81
CA ILE A 70 -2.86 -7.93 21.95
C ILE A 70 -4.08 -7.93 22.87
N ALA A 71 -4.03 -7.22 24.00
CA ALA A 71 -5.17 -7.11 24.91
C ALA A 71 -6.38 -6.46 24.21
N ARG A 72 -6.15 -5.38 23.43
CA ARG A 72 -7.19 -4.65 22.71
C ARG A 72 -7.85 -5.44 21.58
N LEU A 73 -7.07 -6.27 20.87
CA LEU A 73 -7.59 -7.16 19.83
C LEU A 73 -8.45 -8.30 20.40
N ARG A 74 -8.16 -8.73 21.63
CA ARG A 74 -8.94 -9.77 22.32
C ARG A 74 -10.24 -9.25 22.94
N SER A 75 -10.27 -7.97 23.34
CA SER A 75 -11.46 -7.36 23.96
C SER A 75 -12.56 -7.06 22.94
N ASP A 76 -12.18 -6.74 21.71
CA ASP A 76 -13.10 -6.38 20.64
C ASP A 76 -12.88 -7.33 19.46
N PRO A 77 -13.41 -8.57 19.54
CA PRO A 77 -13.39 -9.45 18.37
C PRO A 77 -14.10 -8.73 17.23
N VAL A 78 -13.41 -8.55 16.11
CA VAL A 78 -14.00 -8.05 14.86
C VAL A 78 -15.20 -8.94 14.55
N THR A 79 -16.40 -8.33 14.57
CA THR A 79 -17.67 -9.00 14.20
C THR A 79 -17.76 -9.16 12.70
#